data_AF-A0A087HK79-F1
#
_entry.id   AF-A0A087HK79-F1
#
_cell.length_a   1.000
_cell.length_b   1.000
_cell.length_c   1.000
_cell.angle_alpha   90.00
_cell.angle_beta   90.00
_cell.angle_gamma   90.00
#
_symmetry.space_group_name_H-M   'P 1'
#
loop_
_entity.id
_entity.type
_entity.pdbx_description
1 polymer ?
#
loop_
_entity_poly.entity_id
_entity_poly.type
_entity_poly.pdbx_seq_one_letter_code
_entity_poly.pdbx_strand_id
1 'polypeptide(L)'
;MKIESNPFGSSHQRNQIFLKFVAFFLLIGLTYRFLITESTVSPIPALQTSPVDPSVAQAPFSVLVSTKCDIFTGNWIPDASGPVYTNVTCRHIQDHQNCLKNGRPDVNYLLWKWKPRDCDLPRFNPEQFLDKMRNKWLAFIGDSISRNHVQSLICILSQVEEVEEIYHDKEYRSKIWRFPLHNFTLSVIWSPFLLKAETFENVEGVSYSDIQLHLDKLDDKWTDQYINFDYVVISGGKWFLKTSIFHENNTVSGCHYCQGKNNLTELGYGYSYRKALRLVLDFVADPKRKAQVLFRTTTPDHFENGEWNTGGYCNRTMPFKESEGEISSEDETMRDIELDEFRKTQEGSNANITLLDTTSMSLLRPDGHPGPYRYPNPFAGLKNKDQSKIQVQNDCLHWCLPGPIDSWNDLMVEVMLNRELYR
;
A
#
# COMPACT_ATOMS: atom_id res chain seq x y z
N MET A 1 56.31 12.48 -48.00
CA MET A 1 56.83 11.15 -48.38
C MET A 1 57.53 10.59 -47.14
N LYS A 2 56.94 9.69 -46.35
CA LYS A 2 56.62 8.29 -46.64
C LYS A 2 55.35 7.85 -45.89
N ILE A 3 54.53 7.11 -46.61
CA ILE A 3 53.51 6.19 -46.09
C ILE A 3 54.27 4.90 -45.75
N GLU A 4 54.02 4.31 -44.59
CA GLU A 4 54.25 2.87 -44.41
C GLU A 4 53.18 2.27 -43.49
N SER A 5 52.48 1.33 -44.09
CA SER A 5 51.39 0.50 -43.62
C SER A 5 51.87 -0.69 -42.80
N ASN A 6 51.13 -1.08 -41.75
CA ASN A 6 50.89 -2.52 -41.48
C ASN A 6 49.72 -2.76 -40.49
N PRO A 7 48.54 -3.22 -40.95
CA PRO A 7 47.47 -3.66 -40.07
C PRO A 7 47.27 -5.19 -40.19
N PHE A 8 48.31 -5.99 -39.94
CA PHE A 8 48.15 -7.44 -39.83
C PHE A 8 49.01 -7.98 -38.69
N GLY A 9 48.38 -8.17 -37.52
CA GLY A 9 48.89 -9.07 -36.49
C GLY A 9 49.12 -10.45 -37.10
N SER A 10 50.19 -11.12 -36.67
CA SER A 10 50.69 -12.34 -37.32
C SER A 10 49.60 -13.42 -37.43
N SER A 11 49.67 -14.24 -38.49
CA SER A 11 48.80 -15.42 -38.71
C SER A 11 48.61 -16.27 -37.45
N HIS A 12 49.66 -16.33 -36.61
CA HIS A 12 49.67 -17.06 -35.36
C HIS A 12 48.69 -16.50 -34.30
N GLN A 13 48.46 -15.19 -34.27
CA GLN A 13 47.58 -14.51 -33.32
C GLN A 13 46.10 -14.66 -33.72
N ARG A 14 45.79 -14.61 -35.02
CA ARG A 14 44.43 -14.91 -35.53
C ARG A 14 44.04 -16.37 -35.30
N ASN A 15 44.96 -17.30 -35.51
CA ASN A 15 44.70 -18.72 -35.25
C ASN A 15 44.45 -19.01 -33.76
N GLN A 16 45.16 -18.32 -32.85
CA GLN A 16 44.89 -18.46 -31.41
C GLN A 16 43.52 -17.89 -30.99
N ILE A 17 43.11 -16.76 -31.57
CA ILE A 17 41.79 -16.18 -31.28
C ILE A 17 40.68 -17.10 -31.81
N PHE A 18 40.84 -17.64 -33.03
CA PHE A 18 39.89 -18.56 -33.61
C PHE A 18 39.78 -19.87 -32.81
N LEU A 19 40.90 -20.45 -32.37
CA LEU A 19 40.92 -21.65 -31.53
C LEU A 19 40.24 -21.43 -30.18
N LYS A 20 40.46 -20.26 -29.54
CA LYS A 20 39.76 -19.91 -28.29
C LYS A 20 38.26 -19.74 -28.50
N PHE A 21 37.85 -19.17 -29.63
CA PHE A 21 36.44 -19.03 -29.99
C PHE A 21 35.78 -20.40 -30.18
N VAL A 22 36.40 -21.30 -30.95
CA VAL A 22 35.90 -22.66 -31.17
C VAL A 22 35.81 -23.45 -29.86
N ALA A 23 36.82 -23.36 -28.99
CA ALA A 23 36.80 -24.01 -27.68
C ALA A 23 35.65 -23.49 -26.78
N PHE A 24 35.37 -22.19 -26.80
CA PHE A 24 34.27 -21.58 -26.04
C PHE A 24 32.89 -22.09 -26.51
N PHE A 25 32.67 -22.19 -27.82
CA PHE A 25 31.39 -22.72 -28.34
C PHE A 25 31.23 -24.23 -28.10
N LEU A 26 32.32 -25.01 -28.12
CA LEU A 26 32.27 -26.43 -27.76
C LEU A 26 31.93 -26.63 -26.27
N LEU A 27 32.46 -25.79 -25.38
CA LEU A 27 32.12 -25.80 -23.95
C LEU A 27 30.64 -25.44 -23.70
N ILE A 28 30.09 -24.46 -24.41
CA ILE A 28 28.66 -24.12 -24.34
C ILE A 28 27.78 -25.26 -24.88
N GLY A 29 28.19 -25.92 -25.97
CA GLY A 29 27.47 -27.08 -26.51
C GLY A 29 27.46 -28.27 -25.56
N LEU A 30 28.56 -28.50 -24.83
CA LEU A 30 28.66 -29.54 -23.80
C LEU A 30 27.79 -29.23 -22.58
N THR A 31 27.80 -27.99 -22.07
CA THR A 31 26.93 -27.60 -20.94
C THR A 31 25.45 -27.66 -21.30
N TYR A 32 25.08 -27.26 -22.53
CA TYR A 32 23.70 -27.40 -23.02
C TYR A 32 23.26 -28.86 -23.13
N ARG A 33 24.15 -29.77 -23.56
CA ARG A 33 23.84 -31.21 -23.57
C ARG A 33 23.63 -31.76 -22.16
N PHE A 34 24.45 -31.39 -21.18
CA PHE A 34 24.28 -31.83 -19.79
C PHE A 34 22.95 -31.34 -19.19
N LEU A 35 22.54 -30.10 -19.47
CA LEU A 35 21.26 -29.54 -18.99
C LEU A 35 20.03 -30.24 -19.59
N ILE A 36 20.11 -30.74 -20.83
CA ILE A 36 18.99 -31.45 -21.47
C ILE A 36 18.91 -32.92 -21.02
N THR A 37 20.04 -33.57 -20.71
CA THR A 37 20.03 -34.98 -20.28
C THR A 37 19.51 -35.21 -18.85
N GLU A 38 19.42 -34.19 -17.99
CA GLU A 38 18.83 -34.33 -16.65
C GLU A 38 17.31 -34.10 -16.59
N SER A 39 16.67 -33.73 -17.72
CA SER A 39 15.21 -33.52 -17.77
C SER A 39 14.46 -34.77 -18.23
N THR A 40 14.58 -35.88 -17.49
CA THR A 40 13.60 -36.98 -17.57
C THR A 40 12.70 -36.91 -16.35
N VAL A 41 11.59 -36.19 -16.48
CA VAL A 41 10.50 -36.18 -15.50
C VAL A 41 9.82 -37.55 -15.56
N SER A 42 9.87 -38.30 -14.46
CA SER A 42 9.10 -39.54 -14.28
C SER A 42 7.59 -39.24 -14.34
N PRO A 43 6.77 -40.06 -15.02
CA PRO A 43 5.33 -39.89 -15.01
C PRO A 43 4.75 -40.27 -13.65
N ILE A 44 3.94 -39.37 -13.09
CA ILE A 44 3.15 -39.59 -11.86
C ILE A 44 2.14 -40.73 -12.12
N PRO A 45 1.98 -41.73 -11.23
CA PRO A 45 0.96 -42.75 -11.39
C PRO A 45 -0.44 -42.12 -11.27
N ALA A 46 -1.30 -42.41 -12.25
CA ALA A 46 -2.71 -42.01 -12.22
C ALA A 46 -3.41 -42.61 -11.00
N LEU A 47 -3.98 -41.75 -10.15
CA LEU A 47 -4.88 -42.16 -9.07
C LEU A 47 -6.18 -42.71 -9.70
N GLN A 48 -6.48 -43.98 -9.42
CA GLN A 48 -7.75 -44.59 -9.79
C GLN A 48 -8.89 -43.97 -8.98
N THR A 49 -9.85 -43.34 -9.66
CA THR A 49 -11.12 -42.93 -9.07
C THR A 49 -12.09 -44.11 -9.07
N SER A 50 -12.44 -44.60 -7.88
CA SER A 50 -13.58 -45.51 -7.70
C SER A 50 -14.91 -44.76 -7.84
N PRO A 51 -16.01 -45.40 -8.30
CA PRO A 51 -17.30 -44.73 -8.47
C PRO A 51 -17.94 -44.39 -7.12
N VAL A 52 -18.48 -43.18 -7.00
CA VAL A 52 -19.23 -42.71 -5.83
C VAL A 52 -20.66 -43.26 -5.90
N ASP A 53 -21.08 -43.89 -4.81
CA ASP A 53 -22.41 -44.48 -4.56
C ASP A 53 -23.46 -43.37 -4.32
N PRO A 54 -24.59 -43.33 -5.06
CA PRO A 54 -25.58 -42.27 -4.93
C PRO A 54 -26.62 -42.61 -3.86
N SER A 55 -26.23 -42.60 -2.59
CA SER A 55 -27.22 -42.54 -1.49
C SER A 55 -26.64 -41.95 -0.20
N VAL A 56 -26.58 -40.63 -0.10
CA VAL A 56 -26.62 -39.97 1.21
C VAL A 56 -27.65 -38.86 1.14
N ALA A 57 -28.70 -39.05 1.94
CA ALA A 57 -29.89 -38.23 2.02
C ALA A 57 -29.57 -36.77 2.36
N GLN A 58 -30.35 -35.87 1.75
CA GLN A 58 -30.43 -34.46 2.07
C GLN A 58 -30.80 -34.28 3.54
N ALA A 59 -29.86 -33.78 4.35
CA ALA A 59 -30.21 -33.14 5.61
C ALA A 59 -30.86 -31.78 5.30
N PRO A 60 -31.96 -31.40 5.96
CA PRO A 60 -32.67 -30.17 5.68
C PRO A 60 -31.77 -28.97 6.00
N PHE A 61 -31.64 -28.07 5.03
CA PHE A 61 -31.06 -26.74 5.19
C PHE A 61 -31.72 -26.06 6.38
N SER A 62 -31.01 -25.97 7.50
CA SER A 62 -31.33 -24.97 8.49
C SER A 62 -31.11 -23.61 7.82
N VAL A 63 -32.15 -22.78 7.84
CA VAL A 63 -32.04 -21.36 7.50
C VAL A 63 -31.15 -20.75 8.58
N LEU A 64 -29.84 -20.81 8.38
CA LEU A 64 -28.90 -19.93 9.05
C LEU A 64 -29.31 -18.53 8.63
N VAL A 65 -29.86 -17.77 9.57
CA VAL A 65 -29.89 -16.32 9.48
C VAL A 65 -28.46 -15.91 9.13
N SER A 66 -28.22 -15.53 7.87
CA SER A 66 -26.90 -15.16 7.40
C SER A 66 -26.51 -13.89 8.14
N THR A 67 -25.80 -14.07 9.26
CA THR A 67 -25.01 -13.00 9.84
C THR A 67 -24.00 -12.62 8.78
N LYS A 68 -24.17 -11.44 8.18
CA LYS A 68 -23.25 -10.91 7.17
C LYS A 68 -21.80 -11.05 7.63
N CYS A 69 -20.89 -11.39 6.73
CA CYS A 69 -19.52 -11.74 7.10
C CYS A 69 -18.71 -10.50 7.53
N ASP A 70 -17.88 -10.67 8.55
CA ASP A 70 -16.81 -9.76 8.91
C ASP A 70 -15.54 -10.09 8.13
N ILE A 71 -15.23 -9.29 7.13
CA ILE A 71 -14.02 -9.47 6.31
C ILE A 71 -12.78 -8.81 6.92
N PHE A 72 -12.94 -8.01 7.97
CA PHE A 72 -11.86 -7.23 8.59
C PHE A 72 -11.17 -7.98 9.73
N THR A 73 -11.82 -9.01 10.28
CA THR A 73 -11.28 -9.89 11.32
C THR A 73 -10.87 -11.25 10.75
N GLY A 74 -9.61 -11.65 10.93
CA GLY A 74 -9.06 -12.82 10.27
C GLY A 74 -7.58 -13.04 10.56
N ASN A 75 -6.94 -13.86 9.72
CA ASN A 75 -5.52 -14.19 9.83
C ASN A 75 -4.87 -14.24 8.44
N TRP A 76 -3.56 -14.02 8.40
CA TRP A 76 -2.76 -14.25 7.19
C TRP A 76 -2.43 -15.74 7.05
N ILE A 77 -2.68 -16.29 5.87
CA ILE A 77 -2.35 -17.68 5.55
C ILE A 77 -1.41 -17.76 4.34
N PRO A 78 -0.53 -18.78 4.28
CA PRO A 78 0.37 -18.96 3.15
C PRO A 78 -0.36 -19.09 1.82
N ASP A 79 0.22 -18.51 0.79
CA ASP A 79 -0.34 -18.48 -0.55
C ASP A 79 0.76 -18.46 -1.61
N ALA A 80 1.01 -19.63 -2.21
CA ALA A 80 2.08 -19.82 -3.18
C ALA A 80 1.85 -19.12 -4.53
N SER A 81 0.66 -18.60 -4.80
CA SER A 81 0.38 -17.91 -6.08
C SER A 81 1.00 -16.51 -6.17
N GLY A 82 1.30 -15.87 -5.03
CA GLY A 82 1.93 -14.55 -5.00
C GLY A 82 1.09 -13.40 -5.59
N PRO A 83 1.72 -12.22 -5.77
CA PRO A 83 1.09 -11.03 -6.35
C PRO A 83 0.90 -11.16 -7.87
N VAL A 84 -0.10 -10.46 -8.40
CA VAL A 84 -0.42 -10.45 -9.84
C VAL A 84 0.56 -9.61 -10.68
N TYR A 85 1.47 -8.90 -10.03
CA TYR A 85 2.49 -8.07 -10.67
C TYR A 85 3.82 -8.15 -9.94
N THR A 86 4.87 -7.65 -10.58
CA THR A 86 6.24 -7.60 -10.05
C THR A 86 6.80 -6.19 -10.20
N ASN A 87 8.01 -5.97 -9.68
CA ASN A 87 8.77 -4.74 -9.92
C ASN A 87 9.11 -4.48 -11.40
N VAL A 88 9.01 -5.51 -12.26
CA VAL A 88 9.26 -5.40 -13.71
C VAL A 88 7.97 -5.15 -14.47
N THR A 89 6.86 -5.77 -14.07
CA THR A 89 5.58 -5.66 -14.79
C THR A 89 4.76 -4.42 -14.42
N CYS A 90 5.04 -3.78 -13.27
CA CYS A 90 4.44 -2.48 -12.92
C CYS A 90 5.49 -1.36 -12.89
N ARG A 91 5.41 -0.44 -13.86
CA ARG A 91 6.27 0.76 -13.92
C ARG A 91 5.82 1.91 -13.00
N HIS A 92 4.67 1.78 -12.35
CA HIS A 92 4.07 2.83 -11.53
C HIS A 92 4.49 2.79 -10.05
N ILE A 93 5.28 1.79 -9.66
CA ILE A 93 5.84 1.69 -8.31
C ILE A 93 6.87 2.81 -8.10
N GLN A 94 6.65 3.65 -7.09
CA GLN A 94 7.63 4.66 -6.68
C GLN A 94 8.88 3.99 -6.12
N ASP A 95 10.04 4.58 -6.41
CA ASP A 95 11.34 3.97 -6.08
C ASP A 95 11.47 3.58 -4.60
N HIS A 96 10.92 4.40 -3.70
CA HIS A 96 11.01 4.15 -2.24
C HIS A 96 10.11 3.03 -1.72
N GLN A 97 9.18 2.53 -2.54
CA GLN A 97 8.31 1.38 -2.26
C GLN A 97 8.71 0.15 -3.07
N ASN A 98 9.64 0.29 -4.02
CA ASN A 98 10.10 -0.79 -4.89
C ASN A 98 11.20 -1.64 -4.23
N CYS A 99 10.83 -2.35 -3.16
CA CYS A 99 11.76 -3.10 -2.32
C CYS A 99 12.58 -4.14 -3.09
N LEU A 100 11.95 -4.85 -4.04
CA LEU A 100 12.63 -5.83 -4.90
C LEU A 100 13.70 -5.17 -5.78
N LYS A 101 13.38 -4.03 -6.43
CA LYS A 101 14.34 -3.26 -7.22
C LYS A 101 15.48 -2.70 -6.35
N ASN A 102 15.18 -2.35 -5.11
CA ASN A 102 16.16 -1.78 -4.17
C ASN A 102 17.08 -2.83 -3.52
N GLY A 103 16.87 -4.12 -3.83
CA GLY A 103 17.74 -5.20 -3.42
C GLY A 103 17.32 -5.91 -2.12
N ARG A 104 16.04 -5.83 -1.75
CA ARG A 104 15.49 -6.61 -0.63
C ARG A 104 15.65 -8.12 -0.91
N PRO A 105 16.34 -8.89 -0.05
CA PRO A 105 16.68 -10.28 -0.33
C PRO A 105 15.56 -11.26 0.04
N ASP A 106 14.77 -10.96 1.06
CA ASP A 106 13.64 -11.79 1.48
C ASP A 106 12.40 -11.48 0.64
N VAL A 107 11.72 -12.53 0.16
CA VAL A 107 10.54 -12.41 -0.72
C VAL A 107 9.30 -13.12 -0.15
N ASN A 108 9.43 -13.79 1.00
CA ASN A 108 8.35 -14.58 1.59
C ASN A 108 7.17 -13.71 2.03
N TYR A 109 7.37 -12.41 2.27
CA TYR A 109 6.29 -11.46 2.56
C TYR A 109 5.27 -11.35 1.41
N LEU A 110 5.62 -11.77 0.19
CA LEU A 110 4.75 -11.79 -0.98
C LEU A 110 3.79 -13.00 -1.03
N LEU A 111 4.04 -14.03 -0.21
CA LEU A 111 3.39 -15.34 -0.32
C LEU A 111 2.31 -15.54 0.74
N TRP A 112 1.50 -14.51 0.97
CA TRP A 112 0.46 -14.48 1.99
C TRP A 112 -0.82 -13.89 1.45
N LYS A 113 -1.96 -14.44 1.89
CA LYS A 113 -3.28 -13.84 1.66
C LYS A 113 -4.04 -13.69 2.97
N TRP A 114 -4.89 -12.68 3.02
CA TRP A 114 -5.81 -12.49 4.12
C TRP A 114 -6.95 -13.51 4.05
N LYS A 115 -7.25 -14.17 5.17
CA LYS A 115 -8.41 -15.05 5.32
C LYS A 115 -9.28 -14.53 6.46
N PRO A 116 -10.48 -13.99 6.16
CA PRO A 116 -11.47 -13.69 7.20
C PRO A 116 -11.79 -14.92 8.04
N ARG A 117 -12.19 -14.70 9.29
CA ARG A 117 -12.48 -15.79 10.24
C ARG A 117 -13.66 -16.65 9.81
N ASP A 118 -14.72 -16.00 9.33
CA ASP A 118 -16.04 -16.62 9.17
C ASP A 118 -16.48 -16.79 7.70
N CYS A 119 -15.65 -16.36 6.75
CA CYS A 119 -15.93 -16.52 5.31
C CYS A 119 -14.66 -16.48 4.46
N ASP A 120 -14.85 -16.67 3.16
CA ASP A 120 -13.81 -16.47 2.16
C ASP A 120 -13.85 -15.02 1.63
N LEU A 121 -12.65 -14.46 1.43
CA LEU A 121 -12.45 -13.21 0.71
C LEU A 121 -12.00 -13.57 -0.72
N PRO A 122 -12.79 -13.31 -1.76
CA PRO A 122 -12.33 -13.48 -3.13
C PRO A 122 -11.16 -12.53 -3.41
N ARG A 123 -10.25 -12.96 -4.27
CA ARG A 123 -9.20 -12.06 -4.74
C ARG A 123 -9.77 -11.03 -5.68
N PHE A 124 -9.18 -9.85 -5.61
CA PHE A 124 -9.43 -8.76 -6.52
C PHE A 124 -9.22 -9.20 -7.98
N ASN A 125 -10.31 -9.21 -8.74
CA ASN A 125 -10.29 -9.37 -10.19
C ASN A 125 -10.23 -7.99 -10.87
N PRO A 126 -9.10 -7.60 -11.48
CA PRO A 126 -8.94 -6.27 -12.10
C PRO A 126 -9.86 -6.04 -13.29
N GLU A 127 -10.16 -7.08 -14.08
CA GLU A 127 -11.02 -6.97 -15.27
C GLU A 127 -12.47 -6.66 -14.87
N GLN A 128 -13.03 -7.43 -13.94
CA GLN A 128 -14.39 -7.21 -13.44
C GLN A 128 -14.55 -5.85 -12.77
N PHE A 129 -13.53 -5.39 -12.06
CA PHE A 129 -13.55 -4.07 -11.44
C PHE A 129 -13.55 -2.96 -12.47
N LEU A 130 -12.65 -3.01 -13.47
CA LEU A 130 -12.60 -1.99 -14.52
C LEU A 130 -13.94 -1.90 -15.26
N ASP A 131 -14.58 -3.03 -15.54
CA ASP A 131 -15.93 -3.06 -16.13
C ASP A 131 -16.97 -2.41 -15.23
N LYS A 132 -16.97 -2.70 -13.92
CA LYS A 132 -17.88 -2.07 -12.94
C LYS A 132 -17.57 -0.58 -12.71
N MET A 133 -16.34 -0.14 -12.98
CA MET A 133 -15.88 1.24 -12.84
C MET A 133 -15.96 2.04 -14.15
N ARG A 134 -16.57 1.46 -15.18
CA ARG A 134 -16.71 2.12 -16.48
C ARG A 134 -17.47 3.44 -16.38
N ASN A 135 -16.90 4.50 -16.95
CA ASN A 135 -17.41 5.89 -16.88
C ASN A 135 -17.50 6.48 -15.46
N LYS A 136 -16.75 5.95 -14.48
CA LYS A 136 -16.80 6.42 -13.10
C LYS A 136 -15.51 7.10 -12.66
N TRP A 137 -15.58 7.86 -11.58
CA TRP A 137 -14.44 8.48 -10.91
C TRP A 137 -14.30 7.99 -9.47
N LEU A 138 -13.18 7.33 -9.17
CA LEU A 138 -12.74 6.96 -7.82
C LEU A 138 -11.65 7.90 -7.31
N ALA A 139 -11.85 8.51 -6.14
CA ALA A 139 -10.86 9.38 -5.50
C ALA A 139 -10.37 8.82 -4.17
N PHE A 140 -9.05 8.84 -3.97
CA PHE A 140 -8.42 8.61 -2.68
C PHE A 140 -8.01 9.96 -2.08
N ILE A 141 -8.48 10.26 -0.89
CA ILE A 141 -8.21 11.51 -0.18
C ILE A 141 -7.48 11.19 1.12
N GLY A 142 -6.28 11.73 1.29
CA GLY A 142 -5.50 11.49 2.51
C GLY A 142 -4.01 11.78 2.35
N ASP A 143 -3.20 10.94 2.97
CA ASP A 143 -1.76 11.12 3.14
C ASP A 143 -0.92 10.20 2.21
N SER A 144 0.33 9.95 2.60
CA SER A 144 1.27 9.12 1.84
C SER A 144 0.88 7.64 1.79
N ILE A 145 0.11 7.15 2.77
CA ILE A 145 -0.42 5.80 2.76
C ILE A 145 -1.56 5.68 1.74
N SER A 146 -2.37 6.72 1.54
CA SER A 146 -3.35 6.76 0.44
C SER A 146 -2.68 6.69 -0.93
N ARG A 147 -1.56 7.40 -1.11
CA ARG A 147 -0.72 7.29 -2.32
C ARG A 147 -0.12 5.90 -2.50
N ASN A 148 0.24 5.23 -1.40
CA ASN A 148 0.73 3.85 -1.43
C ASN A 148 -0.36 2.87 -1.90
N HIS A 149 -1.58 3.04 -1.39
CA HIS A 149 -2.74 2.22 -1.76
C HIS A 149 -3.11 2.42 -3.23
N VAL A 150 -3.13 3.66 -3.72
CA VAL A 150 -3.39 3.96 -5.15
C VAL A 150 -2.33 3.36 -6.06
N GLN A 151 -1.06 3.36 -5.67
CA GLN A 151 -0.01 2.72 -6.48
C GLN A 151 -0.20 1.20 -6.58
N SER A 152 -0.56 0.55 -5.46
CA SER A 152 -0.93 -0.87 -5.46
C SER A 152 -2.10 -1.13 -6.42
N LEU A 153 -3.19 -0.36 -6.30
CA LEU A 153 -4.36 -0.46 -7.17
C LEU A 153 -3.98 -0.29 -8.65
N ILE A 154 -3.21 0.75 -8.98
CA ILE A 154 -2.73 1.00 -10.35
C ILE A 154 -1.92 -0.18 -10.87
N CYS A 155 -1.02 -0.74 -10.06
CA CYS A 155 -0.22 -1.89 -10.48
C CYS A 155 -1.08 -3.10 -10.82
N ILE A 156 -2.09 -3.39 -10.00
CA ILE A 156 -3.04 -4.49 -10.24
C ILE A 156 -3.85 -4.24 -11.52
N LEU A 157 -4.41 -3.03 -11.68
CA LEU A 157 -5.23 -2.67 -12.85
C LEU A 157 -4.41 -2.60 -14.15
N SER A 158 -3.15 -2.19 -14.07
CA SER A 158 -2.25 -2.10 -15.22
C SER A 158 -1.92 -3.45 -15.87
N GLN A 159 -2.26 -4.56 -15.21
CA GLN A 159 -2.16 -5.89 -15.82
C GLN A 159 -3.28 -6.17 -16.83
N VAL A 160 -4.35 -5.37 -16.85
CA VAL A 160 -5.47 -5.46 -17.79
C VAL A 160 -5.42 -4.34 -18.82
N GLU A 161 -5.10 -3.11 -18.38
CA GLU A 161 -5.14 -1.94 -19.24
C GLU A 161 -4.04 -0.93 -18.86
N GLU A 162 -3.33 -0.37 -19.86
CA GLU A 162 -2.38 0.72 -19.62
C GLU A 162 -3.10 1.97 -19.09
N VAL A 163 -2.52 2.56 -18.06
CA VAL A 163 -3.04 3.78 -17.43
C VAL A 163 -2.26 5.00 -17.89
N GLU A 164 -2.97 6.10 -18.12
CA GLU A 164 -2.42 7.40 -18.48
C GLU A 164 -2.49 8.37 -17.30
N GLU A 165 -1.36 8.98 -16.91
CA GLU A 165 -1.38 10.11 -15.98
C GLU A 165 -1.80 11.37 -16.74
N ILE A 166 -2.96 11.92 -16.42
CA ILE A 166 -3.55 13.07 -17.11
C ILE A 166 -3.37 14.39 -16.35
N TYR A 167 -3.02 14.31 -15.06
CA TYR A 167 -2.74 15.46 -14.21
C TYR A 167 -1.86 15.07 -13.03
N HIS A 168 -1.01 16.00 -12.62
CA HIS A 168 -0.37 16.01 -11.31
C HIS A 168 -0.24 17.46 -10.81
N ASP A 169 -0.25 17.64 -9.48
CA ASP A 169 0.11 18.93 -8.90
C ASP A 169 1.63 19.19 -9.05
N LYS A 170 2.06 20.41 -8.69
CA LYS A 170 3.47 20.84 -8.81
C LYS A 170 4.45 19.91 -8.06
N GLU A 171 3.99 19.29 -6.97
CA GLU A 171 4.80 18.46 -6.09
C GLU A 171 4.63 16.96 -6.37
N TYR A 172 3.82 16.58 -7.36
CA TYR A 172 3.46 15.19 -7.68
C TYR A 172 2.86 14.42 -6.48
N ARG A 173 2.21 15.14 -5.57
CA ARG A 173 1.54 14.59 -4.39
C ARG A 173 0.10 14.22 -4.73
N SER A 174 -0.61 15.09 -5.43
CA SER A 174 -1.92 14.84 -6.01
C SER A 174 -1.80 14.49 -7.50
N LYS A 175 -2.56 13.50 -7.96
CA LYS A 175 -2.50 13.00 -9.34
C LYS A 175 -3.86 12.48 -9.80
N ILE A 176 -4.09 12.53 -11.11
CA ILE A 176 -5.25 11.93 -11.77
C ILE A 176 -4.75 11.03 -12.90
N TRP A 177 -5.30 9.83 -12.94
CA TRP A 177 -5.05 8.81 -13.93
C TRP A 177 -6.33 8.42 -14.65
N ARG A 178 -6.16 7.95 -15.87
CA ARG A 178 -7.24 7.60 -16.78
C ARG A 178 -6.96 6.25 -17.42
N PHE A 179 -7.92 5.34 -17.33
CA PHE A 179 -7.95 4.03 -18.00
C PHE A 179 -8.79 4.16 -19.28
N PRO A 180 -8.20 4.55 -20.43
CA PRO A 180 -8.92 4.99 -21.62
C PRO A 180 -10.05 4.05 -22.10
N LEU A 181 -9.81 2.74 -22.19
CA LEU A 181 -10.75 1.71 -22.64
C LEU A 181 -12.00 1.59 -21.76
N HIS A 182 -11.86 1.82 -20.45
CA HIS A 182 -12.98 1.74 -19.50
C HIS A 182 -13.65 3.08 -19.24
N ASN A 183 -13.15 4.18 -19.78
CA ASN A 183 -13.58 5.48 -19.32
C ASN A 183 -13.51 5.70 -17.79
N PHE A 184 -12.66 4.95 -17.09
CA PHE A 184 -12.47 5.03 -15.64
C PHE A 184 -11.41 6.08 -15.28
N THR A 185 -11.70 6.92 -14.27
CA THR A 185 -10.79 7.93 -13.73
C THR A 185 -10.46 7.60 -12.27
N LEU A 186 -9.16 7.62 -11.95
CA LEU A 186 -8.65 7.38 -10.60
C LEU A 186 -7.86 8.60 -10.16
N SER A 187 -8.12 9.14 -8.98
CA SER A 187 -7.36 10.25 -8.42
C SER A 187 -6.83 9.97 -7.03
N VAL A 188 -5.66 10.53 -6.73
CA VAL A 188 -5.19 10.69 -5.35
C VAL A 188 -5.06 12.19 -5.06
N ILE A 189 -5.62 12.63 -3.94
CA ILE A 189 -5.62 14.04 -3.51
C ILE A 189 -4.87 14.13 -2.20
N TRP A 190 -3.77 14.89 -2.21
CA TRP A 190 -2.95 15.10 -1.04
C TRP A 190 -3.61 16.08 -0.06
N SER A 191 -4.20 15.51 0.98
CA SER A 191 -4.79 16.23 2.10
C SER A 191 -4.54 15.43 3.39
N PRO A 192 -3.30 15.44 3.92
CA PRO A 192 -2.90 14.54 4.99
C PRO A 192 -3.65 14.72 6.31
N PHE A 193 -4.18 15.93 6.54
CA PHE A 193 -5.04 16.23 7.68
C PHE A 193 -6.54 16.23 7.34
N LEU A 194 -6.91 16.06 6.05
CA LEU A 194 -8.26 16.25 5.51
C LEU A 194 -8.83 17.68 5.67
N LEU A 195 -8.24 18.48 6.54
CA LEU A 195 -8.54 19.86 6.86
C LEU A 195 -7.53 20.81 6.21
N LYS A 196 -7.90 22.08 6.13
CA LYS A 196 -7.00 23.13 5.70
C LYS A 196 -5.78 23.16 6.63
N ALA A 197 -4.60 22.95 6.04
CA ALA A 197 -3.34 22.97 6.76
C ALA A 197 -2.25 23.64 5.92
N GLU A 198 -1.40 24.41 6.59
CA GLU A 198 -0.14 24.91 6.04
C GLU A 198 0.98 24.00 6.52
N THR A 199 1.62 23.32 5.58
CA THR A 199 2.73 22.40 5.84
C THR A 199 4.03 22.98 5.28
N PHE A 200 5.12 22.77 6.00
CA PHE A 200 6.40 23.44 5.75
C PHE A 200 7.49 22.38 5.67
N GLU A 201 7.41 21.49 4.68
CA GLU A 201 8.34 20.38 4.49
C GLU A 201 9.07 20.49 3.15
N ASN A 202 10.36 20.16 3.15
CA ASN A 202 11.10 19.97 1.91
C ASN A 202 10.79 18.59 1.26
N VAL A 203 11.39 18.31 0.11
CA VAL A 203 11.19 17.03 -0.63
C VAL A 203 11.68 15.79 0.14
N GLU A 204 12.53 15.98 1.15
CA GLU A 204 13.04 14.92 2.02
C GLU A 204 12.18 14.73 3.28
N GLY A 205 11.11 15.50 3.44
CA GLY A 205 10.20 15.45 4.60
C GLY A 205 10.71 16.20 5.83
N VAL A 206 11.76 17.02 5.70
CA VAL A 206 12.30 17.84 6.79
C VAL A 206 11.43 19.08 6.95
N SER A 207 10.81 19.20 8.12
CA SER A 207 10.01 20.36 8.50
C SER A 207 10.90 21.56 8.88
N TYR A 208 10.59 22.75 8.36
CA TYR A 208 11.27 24.00 8.72
C TYR A 208 10.37 24.98 9.50
N SER A 209 9.12 24.62 9.75
CA SER A 209 8.18 25.34 10.62
C SER A 209 7.12 24.38 11.17
N ASP A 210 6.49 24.76 12.29
CA ASP A 210 5.39 24.03 12.89
C ASP A 210 4.14 24.13 11.98
N ILE A 211 3.41 23.03 11.81
CA ILE A 211 2.23 22.94 10.94
C ILE A 211 1.14 23.87 11.47
N GLN A 212 0.48 24.66 10.60
CA GLN A 212 -0.69 25.43 10.98
C GLN A 212 -1.95 24.68 10.53
N LEU A 213 -2.73 24.14 11.48
CA LEU A 213 -3.88 23.28 11.21
C LEU A 213 -5.18 23.99 11.61
N HIS A 214 -6.10 24.17 10.65
CA HIS A 214 -7.40 24.79 10.90
C HIS A 214 -8.45 23.73 11.22
N LEU A 215 -8.85 23.62 12.48
CA LEU A 215 -9.75 22.56 12.96
C LEU A 215 -11.23 22.77 12.59
N ASP A 216 -11.57 23.92 12.02
CA ASP A 216 -12.91 24.35 11.64
C ASP A 216 -13.10 24.44 10.12
N LYS A 217 -12.12 24.01 9.31
CA LYS A 217 -12.13 24.15 7.85
C LYS A 217 -11.64 22.89 7.15
N LEU A 218 -12.48 22.33 6.29
CA LEU A 218 -12.07 21.27 5.38
C LEU A 218 -11.07 21.81 4.35
N ASP A 219 -10.26 20.91 3.78
CA ASP A 219 -9.33 21.28 2.72
C ASP A 219 -10.05 21.41 1.37
N ASP A 220 -10.06 22.64 0.84
CA ASP A 220 -10.70 22.99 -0.43
C ASP A 220 -10.18 22.13 -1.60
N LYS A 221 -8.96 21.60 -1.52
CA LYS A 221 -8.36 20.74 -2.56
C LYS A 221 -9.24 19.55 -2.93
N TRP A 222 -9.93 18.95 -1.97
CA TRP A 222 -10.77 17.78 -2.22
C TRP A 222 -12.27 18.12 -2.18
N THR A 223 -12.70 19.07 -1.34
CA THR A 223 -14.12 19.44 -1.24
C THR A 223 -14.62 20.11 -2.52
N ASP A 224 -13.82 20.94 -3.17
CA ASP A 224 -14.20 21.63 -4.42
C ASP A 224 -14.43 20.66 -5.58
N GLN A 225 -13.75 19.51 -5.55
CA GLN A 225 -13.84 18.48 -6.59
C GLN A 225 -14.85 17.38 -6.25
N TYR A 226 -15.36 17.35 -5.01
CA TYR A 226 -16.12 16.23 -4.45
C TYR A 226 -17.35 15.84 -5.28
N ILE A 227 -18.00 16.83 -5.90
CA ILE A 227 -19.20 16.61 -6.72
C ILE A 227 -18.96 15.72 -7.95
N ASN A 228 -17.70 15.57 -8.36
CA ASN A 228 -17.33 14.79 -9.54
C ASN A 228 -17.11 13.30 -9.23
N PHE A 229 -17.05 12.90 -7.96
CA PHE A 229 -16.69 11.54 -7.57
C PHE A 229 -17.91 10.63 -7.45
N ASP A 230 -17.79 9.43 -8.01
CA ASP A 230 -18.74 8.34 -7.78
C ASP A 230 -18.38 7.56 -6.52
N TYR A 231 -17.08 7.40 -6.27
CA TYR A 231 -16.54 6.70 -5.11
C TYR A 231 -15.41 7.51 -4.47
N VAL A 232 -15.34 7.48 -3.14
CA VAL A 232 -14.29 8.14 -2.37
C VAL A 232 -13.76 7.17 -1.33
N VAL A 233 -12.44 6.98 -1.30
CA VAL A 233 -11.73 6.37 -0.15
C VAL A 233 -11.08 7.51 0.61
N ILE A 234 -11.52 7.75 1.85
CA ILE A 234 -10.99 8.82 2.70
C ILE A 234 -10.30 8.24 3.94
N SER A 235 -9.16 8.80 4.30
CA SER A 235 -8.36 8.33 5.43
C SER A 235 -7.41 9.41 5.94
N GLY A 236 -7.23 9.47 7.26
CA GLY A 236 -6.18 10.24 7.94
C GLY A 236 -5.37 9.34 8.87
N GLY A 237 -4.56 9.94 9.75
CA GLY A 237 -3.83 9.20 10.77
C GLY A 237 -2.50 9.87 11.13
N LYS A 238 -1.38 9.24 10.73
CA LYS A 238 -0.03 9.52 11.23
C LYS A 238 0.44 10.98 11.14
N TRP A 239 -0.11 11.79 10.24
CA TRP A 239 0.19 13.22 10.18
C TRP A 239 -0.28 14.01 11.40
N PHE A 240 -1.33 13.56 12.10
CA PHE A 240 -1.83 14.19 13.32
C PHE A 240 -0.87 14.04 14.51
N LEU A 241 0.09 13.10 14.44
CA LEU A 241 1.15 12.94 15.44
C LEU A 241 2.27 13.99 15.30
N LYS A 242 2.28 14.76 14.21
CA LYS A 242 3.28 15.83 14.03
C LYS A 242 2.95 17.05 14.86
N THR A 243 3.99 17.77 15.29
CA THR A 243 3.85 19.08 15.92
C THR A 243 3.01 20.01 15.07
N SER A 244 1.95 20.55 15.66
CA SER A 244 1.00 21.40 14.97
C SER A 244 0.41 22.46 15.90
N ILE A 245 0.13 23.63 15.33
CA ILE A 245 -0.57 24.74 15.97
C ILE A 245 -2.00 24.74 15.45
N PHE A 246 -2.96 24.77 16.35
CA PHE A 246 -4.38 24.68 16.02
C PHE A 246 -5.00 26.05 15.89
N HIS A 247 -5.79 26.21 14.82
CA HIS A 247 -6.53 27.43 14.53
C HIS A 247 -8.02 27.12 14.46
N GLU A 248 -8.83 27.98 15.09
CA GLU A 248 -10.29 27.98 14.98
C GLU A 248 -10.76 29.43 14.87
N ASN A 249 -11.69 29.73 13.96
CA ASN A 249 -12.14 31.08 13.66
C ASN A 249 -10.99 32.07 13.37
N ASN A 250 -9.92 31.58 12.72
CA ASN A 250 -8.67 32.31 12.48
C ASN A 250 -7.93 32.77 13.74
N THR A 251 -8.13 32.09 14.87
CA THR A 251 -7.41 32.33 16.13
C THR A 251 -6.74 31.07 16.61
N VAL A 252 -5.57 31.19 17.25
CA VAL A 252 -4.85 30.04 17.81
C VAL A 252 -5.62 29.50 19.01
N SER A 253 -6.07 28.25 18.94
CA SER A 253 -6.84 27.60 20.02
C SER A 253 -6.01 26.63 20.86
N GLY A 254 -4.86 26.18 20.37
CA GLY A 254 -3.96 25.29 21.10
C GLY A 254 -2.89 24.67 20.19
N CYS A 255 -2.34 23.54 20.62
CA CYS A 255 -1.30 22.84 19.89
C CYS A 255 -1.31 21.32 20.13
N HIS A 256 -0.56 20.60 19.30
CA HIS A 256 0.01 19.31 19.63
C HIS A 256 1.54 19.36 19.63
N TYR A 257 2.14 18.79 20.67
CA TYR A 257 3.59 18.65 20.88
C TYR A 257 4.33 19.99 20.72
N CYS A 258 3.78 21.06 21.29
CA CYS A 258 4.43 22.37 21.22
C CYS A 258 5.47 22.60 22.31
N GLN A 259 5.64 21.66 23.25
CA GLN A 259 6.72 21.69 24.26
C GLN A 259 6.78 23.01 25.06
N GLY A 260 5.62 23.62 25.32
CA GLY A 260 5.52 24.90 26.03
C GLY A 260 5.91 26.14 25.20
N LYS A 261 6.16 26.01 23.89
CA LYS A 261 6.36 27.14 22.99
C LYS A 261 5.16 28.10 23.07
N ASN A 262 5.46 29.40 23.20
CA ASN A 262 4.48 30.50 23.12
C ASN A 262 3.30 30.42 24.11
N ASN A 263 3.46 29.71 25.25
CA ASN A 263 2.40 29.49 26.24
C ASN A 263 1.09 28.92 25.65
N LEU A 264 1.19 28.14 24.57
CA LEU A 264 0.03 27.51 23.94
C LEU A 264 -0.49 26.35 24.79
N THR A 265 -1.81 26.18 24.81
CA THR A 265 -2.46 25.04 25.47
C THR A 265 -2.21 23.76 24.67
N GLU A 266 -1.59 22.77 25.31
CA GLU A 266 -1.40 21.42 24.75
C GLU A 266 -2.73 20.67 24.78
N LEU A 267 -3.38 20.56 23.61
CA LEU A 267 -4.66 19.87 23.44
C LEU A 267 -4.45 18.43 22.93
N GLY A 268 -3.31 18.16 22.29
CA GLY A 268 -2.92 16.83 21.82
C GLY A 268 -3.49 16.43 20.45
N TYR A 269 -2.91 15.39 19.86
CA TYR A 269 -3.33 14.85 18.57
C TYR A 269 -4.74 14.26 18.61
N GLY A 270 -5.14 13.60 19.70
CA GLY A 270 -6.47 13.00 19.81
C GLY A 270 -7.59 14.05 19.73
N TYR A 271 -7.36 15.26 20.26
CA TYR A 271 -8.29 16.37 20.16
C TYR A 271 -8.47 16.84 18.70
N SER A 272 -7.37 17.10 18.01
CA SER A 272 -7.41 17.57 16.62
C SER A 272 -7.92 16.50 15.67
N TYR A 273 -7.53 15.24 15.86
CA TYR A 273 -7.96 14.13 15.02
C TYR A 273 -9.46 13.90 15.12
N ARG A 274 -10.01 13.87 16.34
CA ARG A 274 -11.44 13.73 16.57
C ARG A 274 -12.25 14.88 15.95
N LYS A 275 -11.76 16.12 16.05
CA LYS A 275 -12.40 17.28 15.39
C LYS A 275 -12.37 17.16 13.88
N ALA A 276 -11.25 16.74 13.30
CA ALA A 276 -11.13 16.54 11.86
C ALA A 276 -12.11 15.48 11.36
N LEU A 277 -12.16 14.32 12.01
CA LEU A 277 -13.08 13.25 11.62
C LEU A 277 -14.54 13.66 11.73
N ARG A 278 -14.94 14.40 12.77
CA ARG A 278 -16.30 14.96 12.85
C ARG A 278 -16.65 15.80 11.64
N LEU A 279 -15.80 16.79 11.32
CA LEU A 279 -16.09 17.70 10.21
C LEU A 279 -16.13 16.97 8.86
N VAL A 280 -15.23 16.01 8.67
CA VAL A 280 -15.17 15.18 7.46
C VAL A 280 -16.40 14.28 7.35
N LEU A 281 -16.74 13.55 8.42
CA LEU A 281 -17.86 12.61 8.44
C LEU A 281 -19.20 13.34 8.31
N ASP A 282 -19.38 14.48 8.98
CA ASP A 282 -20.56 15.33 8.83
C ASP A 282 -20.70 15.84 7.38
N PHE A 283 -19.59 16.21 6.73
CA PHE A 283 -19.60 16.63 5.34
C PHE A 283 -20.07 15.50 4.44
N VAL A 284 -19.45 14.31 4.50
CA VAL A 284 -19.76 13.21 3.58
C VAL A 284 -21.10 12.52 3.86
N ALA A 285 -21.61 12.62 5.10
CA ALA A 285 -22.90 12.06 5.50
C ALA A 285 -24.11 12.84 4.97
N ASP A 286 -23.92 14.06 4.46
CA ASP A 286 -25.00 14.85 3.87
C ASP A 286 -25.68 14.10 2.72
N PRO A 287 -27.00 13.83 2.78
CA PRO A 287 -27.74 13.11 1.74
C PRO A 287 -27.70 13.76 0.35
N LYS A 288 -27.33 15.04 0.25
CA LYS A 288 -27.15 15.73 -1.04
C LYS A 288 -25.90 15.26 -1.78
N ARG A 289 -24.94 14.66 -1.08
CA ARG A 289 -23.71 14.09 -1.64
C ARG A 289 -23.97 12.66 -2.10
N LYS A 290 -23.62 12.37 -3.35
CA LYS A 290 -23.98 11.10 -4.01
C LYS A 290 -22.87 10.05 -3.98
N ALA A 291 -21.61 10.47 -3.81
CA ALA A 291 -20.48 9.56 -3.79
C ALA A 291 -20.66 8.46 -2.73
N GLN A 292 -20.30 7.23 -3.06
CA GLN A 292 -20.16 6.17 -2.07
C GLN A 292 -18.80 6.30 -1.38
N VAL A 293 -18.82 6.44 -0.06
CA VAL A 293 -17.61 6.73 0.71
C VAL A 293 -17.17 5.50 1.47
N LEU A 294 -15.88 5.17 1.35
CA LEU A 294 -15.18 4.19 2.16
C LEU A 294 -14.27 4.95 3.11
N PHE A 295 -14.54 4.85 4.40
CA PHE A 295 -13.70 5.42 5.44
C PHE A 295 -12.67 4.37 5.88
N ARG A 296 -11.41 4.55 5.48
CA ARG A 296 -10.33 3.61 5.82
C ARG A 296 -9.71 3.99 7.15
N THR A 297 -9.62 3.01 8.05
CA THR A 297 -9.00 3.17 9.37
C THR A 297 -7.48 3.37 9.30
N THR A 298 -6.89 3.81 10.39
CA THR A 298 -5.44 3.97 10.56
C THR A 298 -4.70 2.67 10.27
N THR A 299 -3.49 2.79 9.74
CA THR A 299 -2.56 1.67 9.60
C THR A 299 -1.45 1.83 10.63
N PRO A 300 -1.08 0.78 11.36
CA PRO A 300 0.06 0.83 12.24
C PRO A 300 1.37 0.93 11.44
N ASP A 301 2.35 1.59 12.05
CA ASP A 301 3.75 1.40 11.70
C ASP A 301 4.34 0.29 12.58
N HIS A 302 5.53 -0.20 12.22
CA HIS A 302 6.21 -1.27 12.97
C HIS A 302 7.63 -0.87 13.34
N PHE A 303 7.83 0.37 13.80
CA PHE A 303 9.13 0.77 14.32
C PHE A 303 9.42 0.04 15.64
N GLU A 304 10.54 -0.68 15.69
CA GLU A 304 11.07 -1.30 16.91
C GLU A 304 12.34 -0.58 17.35
N ASN A 305 12.54 -0.45 18.68
CA ASN A 305 13.73 0.12 19.32
C ASN A 305 14.06 1.58 18.94
N GLY A 306 13.03 2.38 18.67
CA GLY A 306 13.14 3.79 18.35
C GLY A 306 12.09 4.21 17.33
N GLU A 307 12.12 5.47 16.96
CA GLU A 307 11.23 6.10 15.99
C GLU A 307 11.92 6.23 14.63
N TRP A 308 11.16 6.66 13.62
CA TRP A 308 11.66 6.95 12.27
C TRP A 308 12.89 7.87 12.24
N ASN A 309 13.03 8.79 13.21
CA ASN A 309 14.14 9.74 13.32
C ASN A 309 15.16 9.44 14.42
N THR A 310 14.93 8.42 15.26
CA THR A 310 15.84 8.05 16.36
C THR A 310 16.50 6.69 16.19
N GLY A 311 16.31 6.04 15.04
CA GLY A 311 17.00 4.79 14.70
C GLY A 311 16.15 3.53 14.85
N GLY A 312 14.83 3.69 14.93
CA GLY A 312 13.90 2.58 14.84
C GLY A 312 14.07 1.77 13.56
N TYR A 313 13.71 0.49 13.62
CA TYR A 313 13.82 -0.44 12.51
C TYR A 313 12.68 -1.48 12.49
N CYS A 314 12.50 -2.13 11.34
CA CYS A 314 11.49 -3.17 11.09
C CYS A 314 12.10 -4.26 10.21
N ASN A 315 12.83 -5.19 10.83
CA ASN A 315 13.57 -6.23 10.11
C ASN A 315 12.89 -7.61 10.18
N ARG A 316 11.61 -7.65 10.56
CA ARG A 316 10.79 -8.86 10.53
C ARG A 316 10.62 -9.31 9.07
N THR A 317 10.57 -10.61 8.85
CA THR A 317 10.49 -11.22 7.50
C THR A 317 9.29 -12.17 7.35
N MET A 318 8.49 -12.28 8.40
CA MET A 318 7.26 -13.09 8.44
C MET A 318 6.15 -12.30 9.14
N PRO A 319 4.87 -12.55 8.80
CA PRO A 319 3.72 -12.00 9.50
C PRO A 319 3.71 -12.37 10.98
N PHE A 320 3.04 -11.55 11.77
CA PHE A 320 2.64 -11.92 13.13
C PHE A 320 1.44 -12.86 13.11
N LYS A 321 1.38 -13.74 14.11
CA LYS A 321 0.12 -14.36 14.54
C LYS A 321 -0.73 -13.33 15.29
N GLU A 322 -2.03 -13.58 15.39
CA GLU A 322 -2.97 -12.71 16.13
C GLU A 322 -2.50 -12.39 17.56
N SER A 323 -1.84 -13.34 18.24
CA SER A 323 -1.31 -13.16 19.60
C SER A 323 0.01 -12.39 19.69
N GLU A 324 0.65 -12.08 18.57
CA GLU A 324 1.98 -11.45 18.51
C GLU A 324 1.92 -9.97 18.11
N GLY A 325 0.81 -9.52 17.51
CA GLY A 325 0.63 -8.13 17.11
C GLY A 325 0.27 -7.24 18.29
N GLU A 326 1.18 -6.34 18.67
CA GLU A 326 0.95 -5.33 19.71
C GLU A 326 0.74 -3.97 19.05
N ILE A 327 -0.47 -3.40 19.21
CA ILE A 327 -0.78 -2.07 18.68
C ILE A 327 -0.17 -1.00 19.58
N SER A 328 0.39 0.06 18.98
CA SER A 328 0.88 1.22 19.74
C SER A 328 -0.27 1.97 20.40
N SER A 329 0.00 2.68 21.50
CA SER A 329 -1.01 3.51 22.17
C SER A 329 -1.61 4.58 21.25
N GLU A 330 -0.79 5.11 20.35
CA GLU A 330 -1.15 6.12 19.37
C GLU A 330 -2.10 5.55 18.32
N ASP A 331 -1.79 4.37 17.77
CA ASP A 331 -2.64 3.71 16.78
C ASP A 331 -3.94 3.19 17.40
N GLU A 332 -3.89 2.67 18.62
CA GLU A 332 -5.08 2.27 19.37
C GLU A 332 -6.00 3.48 19.60
N THR A 333 -5.44 4.60 20.08
CA THR A 333 -6.19 5.84 20.30
C THR A 333 -6.78 6.37 18.99
N MET A 334 -6.02 6.36 17.89
CA MET A 334 -6.52 6.80 16.58
C MET A 334 -7.66 5.91 16.09
N ARG A 335 -7.48 4.59 16.12
CA ARG A 335 -8.52 3.63 15.71
C ARG A 335 -9.78 3.78 16.55
N ASP A 336 -9.64 3.95 17.87
CA ASP A 336 -10.80 4.15 18.75
C ASP A 336 -11.56 5.43 18.42
N ILE A 337 -10.86 6.53 18.12
CA ILE A 337 -11.48 7.77 17.65
C ILE A 337 -12.21 7.54 16.31
N GLU A 338 -11.59 6.84 15.37
CA GLU A 338 -12.19 6.53 14.06
C GLU A 338 -13.47 5.73 14.19
N LEU A 339 -13.44 4.64 14.96
CA LEU A 339 -14.59 3.77 15.17
C LEU A 339 -15.70 4.48 15.93
N ASP A 340 -15.38 5.29 16.94
CA ASP A 340 -16.36 6.04 17.72
C ASP A 340 -17.06 7.11 16.88
N GLU A 341 -16.32 7.93 16.13
CA GLU A 341 -16.93 8.96 15.27
C GLU A 341 -17.68 8.33 14.08
N PHE A 342 -17.18 7.25 13.48
CA PHE A 342 -17.91 6.51 12.44
C PHE A 342 -19.25 5.95 12.95
N ARG A 343 -19.28 5.34 14.15
CA ARG A 343 -20.52 4.82 14.75
C ARG A 343 -21.55 5.93 14.98
N LYS A 344 -21.13 7.08 15.52
CA LYS A 344 -22.03 8.23 15.73
C LYS A 344 -22.64 8.72 14.43
N THR A 345 -21.86 8.77 13.35
CA THR A 345 -22.36 9.15 12.02
C THR A 345 -23.38 8.15 11.48
N GLN A 346 -23.15 6.85 11.66
CA GLN A 346 -24.09 5.79 11.25
C GLN A 346 -25.41 5.83 12.04
N GLU A 347 -25.36 6.09 13.34
CA GLU A 347 -26.56 6.19 14.18
C GLU A 347 -27.41 7.43 13.83
N GLY A 348 -26.76 8.52 13.42
CA GLY A 348 -27.40 9.80 13.14
C GLY A 348 -27.89 10.00 11.70
N SER A 349 -27.53 9.11 10.75
CA SER A 349 -27.80 9.34 9.32
C SER A 349 -27.89 8.06 8.49
N ASN A 350 -28.69 8.08 7.42
CA ASN A 350 -28.63 7.06 6.36
C ASN A 350 -27.49 7.38 5.37
N ALA A 351 -26.30 7.68 5.87
CA ALA A 351 -25.17 8.10 5.05
C ALA A 351 -24.67 6.98 4.13
N ASN A 352 -24.27 7.34 2.91
CA ASN A 352 -23.65 6.41 1.95
C ASN A 352 -22.15 6.22 2.27
N ILE A 353 -21.85 5.90 3.53
CA ILE A 353 -20.50 5.71 4.05
C ILE A 353 -20.36 4.30 4.64
N THR A 354 -19.23 3.65 4.37
CA THR A 354 -18.92 2.31 4.85
C THR A 354 -17.51 2.27 5.40
N LEU A 355 -17.29 1.51 6.47
CA LEU A 355 -15.97 1.33 7.05
C LEU A 355 -15.14 0.41 6.16
N LEU A 356 -13.87 0.76 5.96
CA LEU A 356 -12.85 -0.10 5.38
C LEU A 356 -11.78 -0.31 6.47
N ASP A 357 -12.01 -1.26 7.38
CA ASP A 357 -11.09 -1.47 8.51
C ASP A 357 -9.87 -2.29 8.09
N THR A 358 -8.76 -1.59 7.85
CA THR A 358 -7.47 -2.19 7.47
C THR A 358 -6.51 -2.37 8.64
N THR A 359 -6.85 -1.87 9.84
CA THR A 359 -5.89 -1.78 10.96
C THR A 359 -5.41 -3.16 11.40
N SER A 360 -6.34 -4.08 11.68
CA SER A 360 -6.01 -5.42 12.20
C SER A 360 -5.19 -6.24 11.22
N MET A 361 -5.56 -6.26 9.93
CA MET A 361 -4.77 -7.01 8.94
C MET A 361 -3.37 -6.42 8.74
N SER A 362 -3.22 -5.10 8.86
CA SER A 362 -1.95 -4.41 8.66
C SER A 362 -1.02 -4.60 9.87
N LEU A 363 -1.57 -4.60 11.09
CA LEU A 363 -0.84 -4.90 12.33
C LEU A 363 -0.13 -6.25 12.28
N LEU A 364 -0.71 -7.22 11.57
CA LEU A 364 -0.12 -8.55 11.47
C LEU A 364 0.98 -8.66 10.41
N ARG A 365 1.39 -7.55 9.78
CA ARG A 365 2.32 -7.54 8.63
C ARG A 365 3.57 -6.68 8.84
N PRO A 366 4.32 -6.87 9.95
CA PRO A 366 5.58 -6.15 10.16
C PRO A 366 6.63 -6.46 9.08
N ASP A 367 6.47 -7.57 8.36
CA ASP A 367 7.30 -8.01 7.25
C ASP A 367 7.06 -7.22 5.94
N GLY A 368 5.99 -6.42 5.88
CA GLY A 368 5.56 -5.75 4.66
C GLY A 368 6.26 -4.44 4.31
N HIS A 369 7.06 -3.90 5.23
CA HIS A 369 7.63 -2.55 5.11
C HIS A 369 8.92 -2.52 4.28
N PRO A 370 9.25 -1.40 3.60
CA PRO A 370 10.54 -1.25 2.94
C PRO A 370 11.73 -1.38 3.89
N GLY A 371 11.59 -0.94 5.14
CA GLY A 371 12.68 -0.88 6.10
C GLY A 371 13.88 -0.16 5.47
N PRO A 372 15.06 -0.78 5.42
CA PRO A 372 16.25 -0.15 4.83
C PRO A 372 16.17 -0.07 3.30
N TYR A 373 15.31 -0.86 2.65
CA TYR A 373 15.20 -0.96 1.18
C TYR A 373 14.33 0.14 0.58
N ARG A 374 14.28 1.30 1.23
CA ARG A 374 13.74 2.55 0.68
C ARG A 374 14.63 3.12 -0.44
N TYR A 375 15.92 2.80 -0.42
CA TYR A 375 16.88 3.21 -1.45
C TYR A 375 17.67 2.02 -1.98
N PRO A 376 18.17 2.05 -3.22
CA PRO A 376 18.97 0.97 -3.79
C PRO A 376 20.26 0.72 -2.98
N ASN A 377 20.56 -0.56 -2.74
CA ASN A 377 21.79 -1.00 -2.07
C ASN A 377 22.07 -0.27 -0.74
N PRO A 378 21.15 -0.28 0.22
CA PRO A 378 21.23 0.55 1.43
C PRO A 378 22.44 0.25 2.31
N PHE A 379 23.04 -0.93 2.14
CA PHE A 379 24.23 -1.37 2.87
C PHE A 379 25.54 -1.25 2.09
N ALA A 380 25.53 -0.65 0.89
CA ALA A 380 26.73 -0.46 0.09
C ALA A 380 27.73 0.48 0.78
N GLY A 381 29.01 0.08 0.80
CA GLY A 381 30.08 0.89 1.38
C GLY A 381 30.12 0.95 2.91
N LEU A 382 29.27 0.18 3.61
CA LEU A 382 29.25 0.11 5.09
C LEU A 382 30.33 -0.81 5.67
N LYS A 383 30.89 -1.74 4.88
CA LYS A 383 31.84 -2.76 5.37
C LYS A 383 33.14 -2.21 5.99
N ASN A 384 33.53 -0.98 5.64
CA ASN A 384 34.81 -0.37 6.02
C ASN A 384 34.65 0.97 6.77
N LYS A 385 33.43 1.31 7.20
CA LYS A 385 33.16 2.55 7.92
C LYS A 385 32.70 2.23 9.34
N ASP A 386 32.96 3.16 10.25
CA ASP A 386 32.49 3.08 11.63
C ASP A 386 30.97 2.91 11.65
N GLN A 387 30.49 1.71 12.00
CA GLN A 387 29.08 1.35 12.01
C GLN A 387 28.27 2.24 12.96
N SER A 388 28.91 2.87 13.94
CA SER A 388 28.26 3.80 14.87
C SER A 388 27.89 5.15 14.23
N LYS A 389 28.39 5.45 13.02
CA LYS A 389 28.21 6.75 12.33
C LYS A 389 27.33 6.68 11.08
N ILE A 390 26.85 5.50 10.70
CA ILE A 390 26.00 5.34 9.50
C ILE A 390 24.66 4.77 9.91
N GLN A 391 23.68 5.65 10.00
CA GLN A 391 22.31 5.29 10.26
C GLN A 391 21.62 5.06 8.91
N VAL A 392 21.37 3.79 8.58
CA VAL A 392 20.50 3.44 7.45
C VAL A 392 19.08 3.86 7.84
N GLN A 393 18.48 4.75 7.06
CA GLN A 393 17.09 5.16 7.28
C GLN A 393 16.17 3.96 7.02
N ASN A 394 15.32 3.64 8.00
CA ASN A 394 14.29 2.62 7.86
C ASN A 394 12.93 3.29 7.63
N ASP A 395 12.19 2.78 6.67
CA ASP A 395 10.78 3.10 6.47
C ASP A 395 9.92 1.95 6.99
N CYS A 396 9.35 2.12 8.18
CA CYS A 396 8.48 1.14 8.82
C CYS A 396 7.01 1.58 8.84
N LEU A 397 6.68 2.57 8.01
CA LEU A 397 5.34 3.14 7.90
C LEU A 397 4.69 2.82 6.55
N HIS A 398 5.44 2.98 5.45
CA HIS A 398 4.95 2.66 4.10
C HIS A 398 5.13 1.18 3.80
N TRP A 399 4.55 0.72 2.70
CA TRP A 399 4.48 -0.68 2.31
C TRP A 399 5.24 -0.95 1.02
N CYS A 400 5.96 -2.07 0.98
CA CYS A 400 6.55 -2.58 -0.27
C CYS A 400 5.46 -2.83 -1.32
N LEU A 401 5.81 -2.62 -2.59
CA LEU A 401 5.00 -3.00 -3.74
C LEU A 401 5.80 -3.91 -4.69
N PRO A 402 5.26 -5.08 -5.07
CA PRO A 402 4.08 -5.73 -4.48
C PRO A 402 4.26 -6.03 -2.98
N GLY A 403 3.16 -6.24 -2.25
CA GLY A 403 3.21 -6.44 -0.80
C GLY A 403 1.84 -6.50 -0.11
N PRO A 404 1.80 -6.50 1.23
CA PRO A 404 0.55 -6.68 1.99
C PRO A 404 -0.56 -5.68 1.67
N ILE A 405 -0.19 -4.45 1.30
CA ILE A 405 -1.13 -3.41 0.89
C ILE A 405 -1.95 -3.80 -0.34
N ASP A 406 -1.51 -4.79 -1.14
CA ASP A 406 -2.31 -5.34 -2.24
C ASP A 406 -3.63 -5.94 -1.76
N SER A 407 -3.65 -6.59 -0.58
CA SER A 407 -4.86 -7.15 0.03
C SER A 407 -5.83 -6.11 0.59
N TRP A 408 -5.41 -4.84 0.72
CA TRP A 408 -6.37 -3.77 1.02
C TRP A 408 -7.33 -3.57 -0.15
N ASN A 409 -6.89 -3.81 -1.40
CA ASN A 409 -7.77 -3.76 -2.56
C ASN A 409 -8.77 -4.92 -2.57
N ASP A 410 -8.40 -6.11 -2.09
CA ASP A 410 -9.33 -7.23 -1.94
C ASP A 410 -10.52 -6.82 -1.04
N LEU A 411 -10.23 -6.22 0.12
CA LEU A 411 -11.27 -5.68 1.01
C LEU A 411 -12.05 -4.53 0.36
N MET A 412 -11.34 -3.55 -0.19
CA MET A 412 -11.95 -2.34 -0.74
C MET A 412 -12.95 -2.67 -1.84
N VAL A 413 -12.61 -3.57 -2.77
CA VAL A 413 -13.48 -3.95 -3.89
C VAL A 413 -14.75 -4.61 -3.40
N GLU A 414 -14.64 -5.51 -2.42
CA GLU A 414 -15.79 -6.19 -1.83
C GLU A 414 -16.70 -5.23 -1.05
N VAL A 415 -16.12 -4.35 -0.23
CA VAL A 415 -16.87 -3.29 0.48
C VAL A 415 -17.54 -2.32 -0.49
N MET A 416 -16.87 -2.01 -1.61
CA MET A 416 -17.37 -1.03 -2.56
C MET A 416 -18.49 -1.60 -3.45
N LEU A 417 -18.34 -2.83 -3.94
CA LEU A 417 -19.17 -3.39 -5.02
C LEU A 417 -20.15 -4.47 -4.56
N ASN A 418 -19.93 -5.08 -3.39
CA ASN A 418 -20.72 -6.20 -2.87
C ASN A 418 -21.11 -5.99 -1.37
N ARG A 419 -21.31 -4.73 -0.96
CA ARG A 419 -21.53 -4.32 0.44
C ARG A 419 -22.67 -5.05 1.16
N GLU A 420 -23.65 -5.55 0.44
CA GLU A 420 -24.78 -6.29 0.98
C GLU A 420 -24.37 -7.63 1.62
N LEU A 421 -23.22 -8.19 1.24
CA LEU A 421 -22.69 -9.47 1.74
C LEU A 421 -21.97 -9.34 3.09
N TYR A 422 -21.56 -8.12 3.47
CA TYR A 422 -20.63 -7.88 4.58
C TYR A 422 -21.25 -6.99 5.67
N ARG A 423 -20.87 -7.25 6.92
CA ARG A 423 -21.40 -6.53 8.09
C ARG A 423 -20.63 -5.26 8.40
#